data_AF-A0A2S9GJK5-F1
#
_entry.id   AF-A0A2S9GJK5-F1
#
_cell.length_a   1.000
_cell.length_b   1.000
_cell.length_c   1.000
_cell.angle_alpha   90.00
_cell.angle_beta   90.00
_cell.angle_gamma   90.00
#
_symmetry.space_group_name_H-M   'P 1'
#
loop_
_entity.id
_entity.type
_entity.pdbx_description
1 polymer ?
#
loop_
_entity_poly.entity_id
_entity_poly.type
_entity_poly.pdbx_seq_one_letter_code
_entity_poly.pdbx_strand_id
1 'polypeptide(L)'
;NDGYFVSCEQLALLGSLYAPDGAHSSDAACWAAVASDDELEGLPPHVISVNELDPLRDEGLQYYRRLLRAGVPTVGRVVAGTCHG
;
A
#
# COMPACT_ATOMS: atom_id res chain seq x y z
N ASN A 1 4.96 0.77 14.41
CA ASN A 1 3.57 1.21 14.16
C ASN A 1 2.64 0.00 14.12
N ASP A 2 2.87 -1.02 14.94
CA ASP A 2 2.02 -2.23 14.99
C ASP A 2 1.12 -2.19 16.23
N GLY A 3 -0.11 -2.71 16.13
CA GLY A 3 -1.08 -2.80 17.24
C GLY A 3 -1.79 -1.50 17.59
N TYR A 4 -1.58 -0.42 16.83
CA TYR A 4 -2.36 0.83 16.95
C TYR A 4 -3.63 0.70 16.10
N PHE A 5 -4.71 0.20 16.71
CA PHE A 5 -6.00 -0.15 16.08
C PHE A 5 -5.97 -1.40 15.19
N VAL A 6 -5.03 -1.47 14.25
CA VAL A 6 -4.77 -2.66 13.42
C VAL A 6 -3.38 -3.24 13.72
N SER A 7 -3.24 -4.56 13.59
CA SER A 7 -1.95 -5.25 13.74
C SER A 7 -1.53 -6.06 12.51
N CYS A 8 -0.23 -6.31 12.37
CA CYS A 8 0.32 -7.16 11.30
C CYS A 8 -0.28 -8.58 11.31
N GLU A 9 -0.55 -9.15 12.49
CA GLU A 9 -1.18 -10.47 12.62
C GLU A 9 -2.61 -10.46 12.07
N GLN A 10 -3.40 -9.44 12.43
CA GLN A 10 -4.75 -9.27 11.90
C GLN A 10 -4.74 -9.11 10.38
N LEU A 11 -3.84 -8.27 9.86
CA LEU A 11 -3.69 -8.03 8.42
C LEU A 11 -3.28 -9.30 7.67
N ALA A 12 -2.36 -10.10 8.23
CA ALA A 12 -1.96 -11.38 7.65
C ALA A 12 -3.14 -12.37 7.59
N LEU A 13 -3.94 -12.46 8.65
CA LEU A 13 -5.15 -13.28 8.66
C LEU A 13 -6.14 -12.82 7.58
N LEU A 14 -6.44 -11.53 7.50
CA LEU A 14 -7.33 -10.97 6.48
C LEU A 14 -6.80 -11.26 5.07
N GLY A 15 -5.51 -11.12 4.84
CA GLY A 15 -4.87 -11.45 3.57
C GLY A 15 -5.02 -12.94 3.21
N SER A 16 -4.84 -13.85 4.18
CA SER A 16 -5.07 -15.28 3.96
C SER A 16 -6.54 -15.62 3.68
N LEU A 17 -7.49 -14.84 4.20
CA LEU A 17 -8.91 -15.06 3.88
C LEU A 17 -9.24 -14.57 2.47
N TYR A 18 -8.61 -13.49 2.03
CA TYR A 18 -8.77 -12.95 0.67
C TYR A 18 -8.12 -13.83 -0.41
N ALA A 19 -6.92 -14.35 -0.15
CA ALA A 19 -6.16 -15.20 -1.07
C ALA A 19 -5.66 -16.49 -0.35
N PRO A 20 -6.55 -17.48 -0.11
CA PRO A 20 -6.30 -18.62 0.79
C PRO A 20 -5.23 -19.61 0.33
N ASP A 21 -4.94 -19.66 -0.96
CA ASP A 21 -3.92 -20.51 -1.56
C ASP A 21 -2.69 -19.73 -2.04
N GLY A 22 -2.68 -18.41 -1.85
CA GLY A 22 -1.62 -17.52 -2.31
C GLY A 22 -1.49 -17.45 -3.84
N ALA A 23 -2.45 -17.97 -4.61
CA ALA A 23 -2.38 -18.04 -6.07
C ALA A 23 -2.25 -16.65 -6.74
N HIS A 24 -2.68 -15.59 -6.04
CA HIS A 24 -2.63 -14.20 -6.49
C HIS A 24 -1.59 -13.35 -5.75
N SER A 25 -0.62 -13.98 -5.05
CA SER A 25 0.41 -13.26 -4.29
C SER A 25 1.31 -12.36 -5.16
N SER A 26 1.44 -12.66 -6.44
CA SER A 26 2.18 -11.86 -7.43
C SER A 26 1.27 -11.03 -8.35
N ASP A 27 -0.03 -10.95 -8.06
CA ASP A 27 -0.99 -10.20 -8.86
C ASP A 27 -1.09 -8.75 -8.36
N ALA A 28 -0.68 -7.80 -9.18
CA ALA A 28 -0.72 -6.37 -8.88
C ALA A 28 -2.14 -5.84 -8.63
N ALA A 29 -3.17 -6.50 -9.20
CA ALA A 29 -4.56 -6.15 -8.98
C ALA A 29 -5.06 -6.56 -7.59
N CYS A 30 -4.42 -7.56 -6.96
CA CYS A 30 -4.68 -7.96 -5.58
C CYS A 30 -3.78 -7.21 -4.59
N TRP A 31 -2.51 -7.03 -4.93
CA TRP A 31 -1.49 -6.45 -4.06
C TRP A 31 -0.69 -5.38 -4.81
N ALA A 32 -1.10 -4.11 -4.76
CA ALA A 32 -0.43 -3.04 -5.51
C ALA A 32 1.09 -2.93 -5.25
N ALA A 33 1.55 -3.39 -4.08
CA ALA A 33 2.97 -3.45 -3.75
C ALA A 33 3.81 -4.29 -4.73
N VAL A 34 3.22 -5.31 -5.35
CA VAL A 34 3.91 -6.22 -6.28
C VAL A 34 3.81 -5.82 -7.75
N ALA A 35 3.11 -4.73 -8.08
CA ALA A 35 3.09 -4.17 -9.43
C ALA A 35 4.52 -4.06 -9.98
N SER A 36 4.74 -4.31 -11.26
CA SER A 36 5.98 -3.97 -11.96
C SER A 36 6.03 -2.46 -12.25
N ASP A 37 7.20 -1.90 -12.59
CA ASP A 37 7.28 -0.48 -12.92
C ASP A 37 6.53 -0.17 -14.23
N ASP A 38 6.55 -1.09 -15.21
CA ASP A 38 5.81 -0.99 -16.48
C ASP A 38 4.28 -0.91 -16.26
N GLU A 39 3.75 -1.64 -15.26
CA GLU A 39 2.33 -1.58 -14.91
C GLU A 39 1.92 -0.25 -14.25
N LEU A 40 2.88 0.52 -13.74
CA LEU A 40 2.64 1.83 -13.15
C LEU A 40 2.71 2.97 -14.17
N GLU A 41 3.35 2.75 -15.32
CA GLU A 41 3.49 3.78 -16.36
C GLU A 41 2.13 4.16 -16.96
N GLY A 42 1.92 5.45 -17.21
CA GLY A 42 0.71 5.95 -17.86
C GLY A 42 -0.55 5.94 -16.99
N LEU A 43 -0.46 5.53 -15.72
CA LEU A 43 -1.55 5.67 -14.76
C LEU A 43 -1.96 7.15 -14.59
N PRO A 44 -3.25 7.43 -14.27
CA PRO A 44 -3.71 8.79 -14.03
C PRO A 44 -3.02 9.43 -12.79
N PRO A 45 -3.14 10.75 -12.57
CA PRO A 45 -2.62 11.38 -11.35
C PRO A 45 -3.16 10.76 -10.05
N HIS A 46 -2.32 10.65 -9.02
CA HIS A 46 -2.63 9.98 -7.74
C HIS A 46 -2.43 10.90 -6.51
N VAL A 47 -3.16 10.59 -5.44
CA VAL A 47 -2.89 11.09 -4.08
C VAL A 47 -2.76 9.88 -3.16
N ILE A 48 -1.63 9.79 -2.46
CA ILE A 48 -1.37 8.77 -1.44
C ILE A 48 -1.34 9.45 -0.08
N SER A 49 -2.33 9.15 0.77
CA SER A 49 -2.42 9.66 2.15
C SER A 49 -2.28 8.49 3.11
N VAL A 50 -1.28 8.55 3.98
CA VAL A 50 -1.00 7.52 4.99
C VAL A 50 -1.06 8.10 6.40
N ASN A 51 -1.31 7.26 7.38
CA ASN A 51 -1.40 7.65 8.79
C ASN A 51 -0.08 7.33 9.50
N GLU A 52 0.39 8.18 10.42
CA GLU A 52 1.72 8.04 11.03
C GLU A 52 1.88 6.74 11.84
N LEU A 53 0.84 6.35 12.57
CA LEU A 53 0.81 5.22 13.48
C LEU A 53 0.11 3.99 12.86
N ASP A 54 0.25 3.80 11.55
CA ASP A 54 -0.39 2.71 10.80
C ASP A 54 0.66 1.72 10.27
N PRO A 55 0.57 0.40 10.52
CA PRO A 55 1.53 -0.57 10.01
C PRO A 55 1.66 -0.57 8.47
N LEU A 56 0.61 -0.17 7.74
CA LEU A 56 0.59 -0.09 6.27
C LEU A 56 1.22 1.21 5.72
N ARG A 57 1.66 2.13 6.59
CA ARG A 57 2.22 3.42 6.19
C ARG A 57 3.37 3.27 5.19
N ASP A 58 4.30 2.35 5.48
CA ASP A 58 5.56 2.29 4.74
C ASP A 58 5.38 1.67 3.35
N GLU A 59 4.49 0.70 3.18
CA GLU A 59 4.12 0.17 1.86
C GLU A 59 3.36 1.21 1.02
N GLY A 60 2.48 2.01 1.63
CA GLY A 60 1.83 3.14 0.96
C GLY A 60 2.86 4.17 0.47
N LEU A 61 3.83 4.54 1.32
CA LEU A 61 4.92 5.44 0.93
C LEU A 61 5.86 4.84 -0.12
N GLN A 62 6.04 3.52 -0.12
CA GLN A 62 6.78 2.83 -1.18
C GLN A 62 6.04 2.97 -2.50
N TYR A 63 4.73 2.67 -2.55
CA TYR A 63 3.92 2.80 -3.75
C TYR A 63 3.92 4.25 -4.29
N TYR A 64 3.78 5.24 -3.40
CA TYR A 64 3.95 6.66 -3.73
C TYR A 64 5.26 6.95 -4.47
N ARG A 65 6.40 6.46 -3.94
CA ARG A 65 7.73 6.68 -4.56
C ARG A 65 7.84 5.97 -5.91
N ARG A 66 7.22 4.80 -6.06
CA ARG A 66 7.22 4.03 -7.30
C ARG A 66 6.40 4.71 -8.40
N LEU A 67 5.21 5.22 -8.08
CA LEU A 67 4.41 6.03 -9.00
C LEU A 67 5.19 7.26 -9.50
N LEU A 68 5.88 7.98 -8.60
CA LEU A 68 6.73 9.11 -9.00
C LEU A 68 7.87 8.69 -9.93
N ARG A 69 8.51 7.54 -9.67
CA ARG A 69 9.58 7.01 -10.52
C ARG A 69 9.07 6.63 -11.91
N ALA A 70 7.86 6.08 -12.00
CA ALA A 70 7.17 5.77 -13.26
C ALA A 70 6.63 7.02 -14.00
N GLY A 71 6.94 8.23 -13.51
CA GLY A 71 6.51 9.48 -14.13
C GLY A 71 5.05 9.86 -13.87
N VAL A 72 4.35 9.16 -12.97
CA VAL A 72 2.95 9.45 -12.62
C VAL A 72 2.88 10.66 -11.70
N PRO A 73 2.11 11.73 -12.03
CA PRO A 73 1.93 12.88 -11.16
C PRO A 73 1.27 12.45 -9.83
N THR A 74 2.03 12.47 -8.74
CA THR A 74 1.58 11.91 -7.46
C THR A 74 1.88 12.83 -6.28
N VAL A 75 0.89 13.04 -5.41
CA VAL A 75 1.04 13.77 -4.15
C VAL A 75 1.08 12.77 -3.00
N GLY A 76 2.06 12.91 -2.09
CA GLY A 76 2.17 12.12 -0.86
C GLY A 76 1.86 12.96 0.37
N ARG A 77 1.07 12.43 1.31
CA ARG A 77 0.77 13.06 2.61
C ARG A 77 0.89 12.03 3.73
N VAL A 78 1.55 12.43 4.82
CA VAL A 78 1.47 11.72 6.10
C VAL A 78 0.57 12.51 7.04
N VAL A 79 -0.42 11.86 7.62
CA VAL A 79 -1.29 12.42 8.66
C VAL A 79 -0.68 12.08 10.02
N ALA A 80 -0.07 13.07 10.65
CA ALA A 80 0.60 12.91 11.94
C ALA A 80 -0.40 12.65 13.08
N GLY A 81 0.00 11.82 14.04
CA GLY A 81 -0.77 11.49 15.24
C GLY A 81 -1.97 10.56 15.04
N THR A 82 -2.22 10.06 13.83
CA THR A 82 -3.36 9.17 13.54
C THR A 82 -2.94 7.70 13.38
N CYS A 83 -3.76 6.78 13.87
CA CYS A 83 -3.70 5.35 13.54
C CYS A 83 -4.36 5.07 12.19
N HIS A 84 -4.40 3.81 11.76
CA HIS A 84 -5.15 3.38 10.56
C HIS A 84 -6.63 3.79 10.65
N GLY A 85 -7.19 4.29 9.53
CA GLY A 85 -8.57 4.77 9.42
C GLY A 85 -8.70 6.13 8.73
#